data_AF-A0A2V2GKH7-F1
#
_entry.id   AF-A0A2V2GKH7-F1
#
_cell.length_a   1.000
_cell.length_b   1.000
_cell.length_c   1.000
_cell.angle_alpha   90.00
_cell.angle_beta   90.00
_cell.angle_gamma   90.00
#
_symmetry.space_group_name_H-M   'P 1'
#
loop_
_entity.id
_entity.type
_entity.pdbx_description
1 polymer ?
#
loop_
_entity_poly.entity_id
_entity_poly.type
_entity_poly.pdbx_seq_one_letter_code
_entity_poly.pdbx_strand_id
1 'polypeptide(L)'
;MKMYSKEILTAAIALGMCIGMTACGEDKTTDETTAETTAVTTTASETAAETTVETTAPETEEEKLKLNADLISEYGQTFAEISAKHGKVIDQVNDKGGKLFKFETGYGWYFFYGKYSIDTSTWVEIGDTGKKAPLPKDDYKCTGIDAIPASDFFDGDFEYLTTDDLENIDGITVTYNEVAGELSTVDGFVINLKYDGFSQEKLGFTDDRVIIHFFTTVKDRLYPDTMMNIYLHPSIAEKYLNLDK
;
A
#
# COMPACT_ATOMS: atom_id res chain seq x y z
N MET A 1 -36.19 26.65 7.42
CA MET A 1 -36.96 25.53 8.00
C MET A 1 -37.29 24.55 6.87
N LYS A 2 -36.52 23.45 6.79
CA LYS A 2 -36.84 22.24 6.02
C LYS A 2 -35.90 21.15 6.53
N MET A 3 -36.52 20.10 7.09
CA MET A 3 -35.90 18.93 7.70
C MET A 3 -35.24 18.05 6.64
N TYR A 4 -34.07 17.50 6.95
CA TYR A 4 -33.63 16.24 6.35
C TYR A 4 -33.32 15.23 7.47
N SER A 5 -34.01 14.11 7.35
CA SER A 5 -34.10 12.97 8.23
C SER A 5 -32.77 12.25 8.38
N LYS A 6 -32.33 12.05 9.63
CA LYS A 6 -31.30 11.09 9.98
C LYS A 6 -31.94 9.70 10.01
N GLU A 7 -31.59 8.86 9.05
CA GLU A 7 -31.92 7.43 9.14
C GLU A 7 -30.84 6.70 9.95
N ILE A 8 -31.35 5.81 10.77
CA ILE A 8 -30.71 5.08 11.85
C ILE A 8 -30.08 3.82 11.26
N LEU A 9 -28.83 3.51 11.61
CA LEU A 9 -28.31 2.15 11.51
C LEU A 9 -27.59 1.77 12.81
N THR A 10 -28.37 1.13 13.70
CA THR A 10 -27.90 0.46 14.89
C THR A 10 -27.65 -1.00 14.53
N ALA A 11 -26.41 -1.49 14.61
CA ALA A 11 -26.12 -2.92 14.55
C ALA A 11 -25.52 -3.36 15.89
N ALA A 12 -26.35 -4.02 16.70
CA ALA A 12 -25.95 -4.75 17.89
C ALA A 12 -25.56 -6.17 17.49
N ILE A 13 -24.35 -6.61 17.83
CA ILE A 13 -23.96 -8.02 17.79
C ILE A 13 -23.56 -8.43 19.21
N ALA A 14 -24.44 -9.20 19.85
CA ALA A 14 -24.18 -9.90 21.09
C ALA A 14 -24.72 -11.32 20.95
N LEU A 15 -23.84 -12.31 21.08
CA LEU A 15 -24.06 -13.73 21.42
C LEU A 15 -22.67 -14.38 21.26
N GLY A 16 -21.94 -14.84 22.28
CA GLY A 16 -22.34 -15.41 23.56
C GLY A 16 -22.32 -16.93 23.44
N MET A 17 -21.28 -17.59 23.97
CA MET A 17 -21.40 -18.92 24.60
C MET A 17 -20.07 -19.31 25.28
N CYS A 18 -20.09 -19.27 26.62
CA CYS A 18 -19.18 -19.98 27.49
C CYS A 18 -19.82 -21.33 27.87
N ILE A 19 -19.04 -22.41 27.82
CA ILE A 19 -19.18 -23.66 28.61
C ILE A 19 -17.73 -24.14 28.76
N GLY A 20 -17.15 -24.53 29.90
CA GLY A 20 -17.67 -24.87 31.22
C GLY A 20 -16.99 -26.16 31.71
N MET A 21 -16.11 -26.01 32.71
CA MET A 21 -15.86 -26.93 33.85
C MET A 21 -15.06 -28.25 33.71
N THR A 22 -13.92 -28.27 34.42
CA THR A 22 -13.41 -29.24 35.44
C THR A 22 -13.36 -30.75 35.16
N ALA A 23 -12.21 -31.35 35.50
CA ALA A 23 -12.15 -32.42 36.51
C ALA A 23 -10.70 -32.61 37.05
N CYS A 24 -10.56 -32.45 38.37
CA CYS A 24 -9.46 -32.99 39.15
C CYS A 24 -9.51 -34.53 39.17
N GLY A 25 -8.34 -35.13 39.31
CA GLY A 25 -8.18 -36.51 39.75
C GLY A 25 -6.80 -36.69 40.36
N GLU A 26 -6.70 -36.42 41.66
CA GLU A 26 -5.65 -36.96 42.52
C GLU A 26 -5.72 -38.50 42.50
N ASP A 27 -4.58 -39.19 42.52
CA ASP A 27 -4.34 -40.06 43.67
C ASP A 27 -2.84 -40.33 43.91
N LYS A 28 -2.51 -40.39 45.18
CA LYS A 28 -1.17 -40.57 45.75
C LYS A 28 -0.79 -42.05 45.78
N THR A 29 0.51 -42.35 45.76
CA THR A 29 1.10 -43.29 46.74
C THR A 29 2.62 -43.16 46.78
N THR A 30 3.10 -42.88 47.99
CA THR A 30 4.50 -42.94 48.43
C THR A 30 4.62 -44.23 49.25
N ASP A 31 5.65 -45.06 49.02
CA ASP A 31 6.46 -45.64 50.11
C ASP A 31 7.71 -46.39 49.58
N GLU A 32 8.84 -45.75 49.81
CA GLU A 32 10.07 -46.21 50.48
C GLU A 32 10.48 -47.72 50.59
N THR A 33 11.81 -47.93 50.37
CA THR A 33 12.76 -48.66 51.26
C THR A 33 13.29 -50.08 50.87
N THR A 34 14.54 -50.08 50.35
CA THR A 34 15.77 -50.75 50.88
C THR A 34 16.30 -52.10 50.36
N ALA A 35 17.66 -52.11 50.30
CA ALA A 35 18.66 -53.20 50.16
C ALA A 35 18.91 -53.74 48.74
N GLU A 36 20.13 -54.00 48.25
CA GLU A 36 21.44 -54.17 48.90
C GLU A 36 22.58 -54.09 47.84
N THR A 37 23.75 -53.70 48.33
CA THR A 37 25.09 -53.57 47.73
C THR A 37 25.57 -54.81 46.95
N THR A 38 26.37 -54.66 45.87
CA THR A 38 27.70 -55.30 45.64
C THR A 38 28.29 -54.93 44.26
N ALA A 39 29.62 -54.78 44.24
CA ALA A 39 30.57 -54.84 43.12
C ALA A 39 30.96 -53.53 42.38
N VAL A 40 32.10 -53.01 42.83
CA VAL A 40 33.01 -52.09 42.14
C VAL A 40 33.51 -52.69 40.83
N THR A 41 33.47 -51.92 39.74
CA THR A 41 34.51 -51.94 38.69
C THR A 41 34.61 -50.56 38.06
N THR A 42 35.77 -49.94 38.25
CA THR A 42 36.18 -48.67 37.66
C THR A 42 36.52 -48.88 36.18
N THR A 43 35.86 -48.17 35.27
CA THR A 43 36.44 -47.80 33.97
C THR A 43 35.82 -46.50 33.52
N ALA A 44 36.67 -45.51 33.26
CA ALA A 44 36.32 -44.17 32.82
C ALA A 44 35.73 -44.16 31.41
N SER A 45 34.69 -43.35 31.18
CA SER A 45 34.55 -42.58 29.95
C SER A 45 33.56 -41.45 30.18
N GLU A 46 33.91 -40.30 29.62
CA GLU A 46 33.43 -38.97 29.93
C GLU A 46 31.93 -38.77 29.65
N THR A 47 31.33 -37.94 30.50
CA THR A 47 30.00 -37.36 30.38
C THR A 47 29.84 -36.62 29.07
N ALA A 48 29.20 -37.24 28.08
CA ALA A 48 28.57 -36.53 26.98
C ALA A 48 27.25 -35.96 27.49
N ALA A 49 27.26 -34.69 27.90
CA ALA A 49 26.03 -33.95 28.11
C ALA A 49 25.31 -33.84 26.75
N GLU A 50 24.20 -34.56 26.59
CA GLU A 50 23.20 -34.25 25.58
C GLU A 50 22.61 -32.86 25.89
N THR A 51 23.30 -31.82 25.43
CA THR A 51 22.64 -30.55 25.22
C THR A 51 21.95 -30.68 23.88
N THR A 52 20.66 -30.97 23.92
CA THR A 52 19.74 -30.73 22.80
C THR A 52 19.95 -29.30 22.36
N VAL A 53 20.69 -29.12 21.27
CA VAL A 53 20.69 -27.87 20.52
C VAL A 53 19.30 -27.79 19.93
N GLU A 54 18.44 -27.02 20.61
CA GLU A 54 17.23 -26.48 20.05
C GLU A 54 17.67 -25.76 18.76
N THR A 55 17.53 -26.46 17.64
CA THR A 55 17.72 -25.88 16.32
C THR A 55 16.54 -24.95 16.15
N THR A 56 16.71 -23.71 16.62
CA THR A 56 15.84 -22.61 16.24
C THR A 56 15.81 -22.65 14.71
N ALA A 57 14.61 -22.84 14.16
CA ALA A 57 14.37 -22.67 12.73
C ALA A 57 15.06 -21.36 12.29
N PRO A 58 15.59 -21.28 11.05
CA PRO A 58 16.02 -19.98 10.56
C PRO A 58 14.85 -19.03 10.78
N GLU A 59 15.10 -17.95 11.52
CA GLU A 59 14.18 -16.81 11.55
C GLU A 59 13.84 -16.58 10.09
N THR A 60 12.59 -16.87 9.72
CA THR A 60 12.05 -16.54 8.42
C THR A 60 12.47 -15.09 8.24
N GLU A 61 13.29 -14.77 7.24
CA GLU A 61 13.48 -13.37 6.85
C GLU A 61 12.06 -12.84 6.75
N GLU A 62 11.65 -11.98 7.70
CA GLU A 62 10.36 -11.29 7.62
C GLU A 62 10.31 -10.80 6.19
N GLU A 63 9.32 -11.25 5.40
CA GLU A 63 9.22 -10.87 4.01
C GLU A 63 9.15 -9.35 4.00
N LYS A 64 10.31 -8.71 3.76
CA LYS A 64 10.42 -7.26 3.79
C LYS A 64 9.40 -6.75 2.81
N LEU A 65 8.51 -5.89 3.28
CA LEU A 65 7.52 -5.24 2.44
C LEU A 65 8.22 -4.65 1.22
N LYS A 66 7.74 -4.99 0.02
CA LYS A 66 8.32 -4.50 -1.24
C LYS A 66 7.38 -3.48 -1.86
N LEU A 67 7.91 -2.69 -2.79
CA LEU A 67 7.07 -1.82 -3.61
C LEU A 67 6.64 -2.57 -4.86
N ASN A 68 5.39 -2.37 -5.29
CA ASN A 68 4.85 -2.94 -6.51
C ASN A 68 5.58 -2.36 -7.74
N ALA A 69 6.52 -3.14 -8.27
CA ALA A 69 7.35 -2.74 -9.40
C ALA A 69 6.54 -2.53 -10.69
N ASP A 70 5.47 -3.30 -10.87
CA ASP A 70 4.59 -3.21 -12.04
C ASP A 70 3.87 -1.85 -12.05
N LEU A 71 3.29 -1.44 -10.92
CA LEU A 71 2.67 -0.13 -10.74
C LEU A 71 3.69 1.01 -10.91
N ILE A 72 4.85 0.92 -10.27
CA ILE A 72 5.91 1.95 -10.39
C ILE A 72 6.32 2.14 -11.85
N SER A 73 6.42 1.06 -12.62
CA SER A 73 6.85 1.11 -14.02
C SER A 73 5.85 1.80 -14.95
N GLU A 74 4.58 1.94 -14.55
CA GLU A 74 3.54 2.63 -15.33
C GLU A 74 3.73 4.14 -15.33
N TYR A 75 4.38 4.66 -14.30
CA TYR A 75 4.74 6.06 -14.24
C TYR A 75 5.73 6.39 -15.37
N GLY A 76 5.37 7.34 -16.24
CA GLY A 76 6.15 7.68 -17.43
C GLY A 76 5.93 6.76 -18.64
N GLN A 77 5.03 5.78 -18.57
CA GLN A 77 4.53 5.13 -19.79
C GLN A 77 3.63 6.07 -20.58
N THR A 78 3.52 5.81 -21.88
CA THR A 78 2.63 6.53 -22.79
C THR A 78 1.18 6.09 -22.62
N PHE A 79 0.24 6.92 -23.05
CA PHE A 79 -1.17 6.58 -23.09
C PHE A 79 -1.43 5.31 -23.90
N ALA A 80 -0.74 5.10 -25.02
CA ALA A 80 -0.85 3.89 -25.81
C ALA A 80 -0.40 2.64 -25.05
N GLU A 81 0.73 2.70 -24.34
CA GLU A 81 1.25 1.59 -23.52
C GLU A 81 0.28 1.24 -22.38
N ILE A 82 -0.19 2.26 -21.64
CA ILE A 82 -1.16 2.09 -20.56
C ILE A 82 -2.48 1.53 -21.10
N SER A 83 -3.02 2.08 -22.19
CA SER A 83 -4.27 1.59 -22.78
C SER A 83 -4.15 0.15 -23.29
N ALA A 84 -2.99 -0.24 -23.82
CA ALA A 84 -2.75 -1.62 -24.27
C ALA A 84 -2.73 -2.60 -23.09
N LYS A 85 -2.22 -2.18 -21.93
CA LYS A 85 -2.16 -2.99 -20.71
C LYS A 85 -3.51 -3.07 -19.99
N HIS A 86 -4.21 -1.93 -19.91
CA HIS A 86 -5.32 -1.71 -19.00
C HIS A 86 -6.69 -1.59 -19.67
N GLY A 87 -6.72 -1.71 -20.99
CA GLY A 87 -7.94 -1.67 -21.79
C GLY A 87 -8.40 -0.25 -22.08
N LYS A 88 -9.69 -0.08 -22.31
CA LYS A 88 -10.27 1.22 -22.70
C LYS A 88 -10.49 2.13 -21.48
N VAL A 89 -10.58 3.44 -21.73
CA VAL A 89 -11.02 4.40 -20.71
C VAL A 89 -12.51 4.22 -20.43
N ILE A 90 -12.86 4.05 -19.15
CA ILE A 90 -14.23 3.84 -18.67
C ILE A 90 -14.82 5.07 -17.96
N ASP A 91 -13.99 5.98 -17.46
CA ASP A 91 -14.44 7.24 -16.85
C ASP A 91 -13.37 8.32 -16.91
N GLN A 92 -13.79 9.58 -16.73
CA GLN A 92 -12.95 10.76 -16.73
C GLN A 92 -13.45 11.79 -15.71
N VAL A 93 -12.51 12.37 -14.97
CA VAL A 93 -12.77 13.49 -14.05
C VAL A 93 -11.78 14.61 -14.27
N ASN A 94 -12.19 15.84 -13.96
CA ASN A 94 -11.28 16.99 -13.93
C ASN A 94 -10.89 17.23 -12.47
N ASP A 95 -9.62 17.04 -12.16
CA ASP A 95 -9.05 17.31 -10.84
C ASP A 95 -7.56 17.69 -10.98
N LYS A 96 -6.97 18.26 -9.94
CA LYS A 96 -5.53 18.60 -9.86
C LYS A 96 -5.01 19.40 -11.05
N GLY A 97 -5.87 20.27 -11.60
CA GLY A 97 -5.56 21.15 -12.73
C GLY A 97 -5.53 20.46 -14.10
N GLY A 98 -6.01 19.22 -14.22
CA GLY A 98 -6.03 18.49 -15.49
C GLY A 98 -7.12 17.43 -15.56
N LYS A 99 -6.91 16.44 -16.43
CA LYS A 99 -7.86 15.34 -16.70
C LYS A 99 -7.27 14.04 -16.19
N LEU A 100 -8.03 13.33 -15.37
CA LEU A 100 -7.71 11.98 -14.96
C LEU A 100 -8.63 10.98 -15.64
N PHE A 101 -8.08 9.84 -16.00
CA PHE A 101 -8.73 8.79 -16.76
C PHE A 101 -8.68 7.48 -15.99
N LYS A 102 -9.83 6.81 -15.88
CA LYS A 102 -9.92 5.47 -15.32
C LYS A 102 -10.03 4.45 -16.44
N PHE A 103 -9.28 3.36 -16.35
CA PHE A 103 -9.26 2.27 -17.32
C PHE A 103 -10.08 1.06 -16.84
N GLU A 104 -10.32 0.08 -17.72
CA GLU A 104 -11.06 -1.16 -17.41
C GLU A 104 -10.39 -1.95 -16.28
N THR A 105 -9.07 -2.11 -16.39
CA THR A 105 -8.19 -2.59 -15.32
C THR A 105 -7.19 -1.48 -15.02
N GLY A 106 -6.67 -1.40 -13.80
CA GLY A 106 -5.72 -0.35 -13.45
C GLY A 106 -5.75 -0.05 -11.97
N TYR A 107 -4.66 0.54 -11.48
CA TYR A 107 -4.46 0.76 -10.06
C TYR A 107 -5.22 1.97 -9.51
N GLY A 108 -5.66 2.88 -10.38
CA GLY A 108 -6.33 4.11 -9.97
C GLY A 108 -6.73 4.99 -11.16
N TRP A 109 -6.63 6.30 -10.96
CA TRP A 109 -6.90 7.31 -11.97
C TRP A 109 -5.60 7.87 -12.54
N TYR A 110 -5.41 7.70 -13.84
CA TYR A 110 -4.17 8.07 -14.51
C TYR A 110 -4.25 9.51 -15.03
N PHE A 111 -3.20 10.27 -14.77
CA PHE A 111 -3.03 11.63 -15.23
C PHE A 111 -2.00 11.67 -16.36
N PHE A 112 -2.42 12.13 -17.53
CA PHE A 112 -1.53 12.34 -18.68
C PHE A 112 -1.38 13.84 -18.92
N TYR A 113 -0.18 14.37 -18.73
CA TYR A 113 0.06 15.79 -18.95
C TYR A 113 0.21 16.10 -20.44
N GLY A 114 -0.59 17.03 -20.95
CA GLY A 114 -0.61 17.35 -22.38
C GLY A 114 -1.66 18.38 -22.76
N LYS A 115 -1.65 18.80 -24.04
CA LYS A 115 -2.65 19.72 -24.60
C LYS A 115 -3.84 18.93 -25.13
N TYR A 116 -5.01 19.11 -24.52
CA TYR A 116 -6.25 18.44 -24.92
C TYR A 116 -7.05 19.28 -25.91
N SER A 117 -7.77 18.63 -26.82
CA SER A 117 -8.69 19.32 -27.71
C SER A 117 -9.81 20.00 -26.93
N ILE A 118 -9.98 21.31 -27.14
CA ILE A 118 -11.13 22.07 -26.63
C ILE A 118 -12.36 21.95 -27.54
N ASP A 119 -12.20 21.42 -28.75
CA ASP A 119 -13.30 21.18 -29.68
C ASP A 119 -14.06 19.92 -29.25
N THR A 120 -15.23 20.13 -28.64
CA THR A 120 -16.08 19.06 -28.10
C THR A 120 -16.64 18.13 -29.17
N SER A 121 -16.61 18.53 -30.45
CA SER A 121 -17.01 17.65 -31.55
C SER A 121 -16.04 16.49 -31.79
N THR A 122 -14.78 16.65 -31.35
CA THR A 122 -13.73 15.63 -31.44
C THR A 122 -13.70 14.68 -30.24
N TRP A 123 -14.53 14.94 -29.23
CA TRP A 123 -14.55 14.15 -27.99
C TRP A 123 -15.25 12.82 -28.24
N VAL A 124 -14.68 11.76 -27.68
CA VAL A 124 -15.21 10.40 -27.80
C VAL A 124 -16.00 10.04 -26.55
N GLU A 125 -16.94 9.12 -26.71
CA GLU A 125 -17.69 8.55 -25.60
C GLU A 125 -16.76 7.66 -24.75
N ILE A 126 -16.89 7.75 -23.43
CA ILE A 126 -16.06 6.99 -22.47
C ILE A 126 -16.93 6.05 -21.64
N GLY A 127 -16.49 4.79 -21.53
CA GLY A 127 -17.25 3.72 -20.92
C GLY A 127 -18.70 3.65 -21.42
N ASP A 128 -19.61 3.28 -20.52
CA ASP A 128 -21.06 3.26 -20.77
C ASP A 128 -21.78 4.42 -20.04
N THR A 129 -21.06 5.50 -19.77
CA THR A 129 -21.53 6.61 -18.93
C THR A 129 -22.34 7.66 -19.69
N GLY A 130 -22.31 7.63 -21.03
CA GLY A 130 -22.80 8.69 -21.91
C GLY A 130 -21.99 9.99 -21.85
N LYS A 131 -20.91 10.04 -21.05
CA LYS A 131 -19.97 11.16 -21.02
C LYS A 131 -19.09 11.14 -22.27
N LYS A 132 -18.72 12.32 -22.74
CA LYS A 132 -17.67 12.49 -23.75
C LYS A 132 -16.47 13.20 -23.17
N ALA A 133 -15.27 12.79 -23.56
CA ALA A 133 -14.03 13.43 -23.15
C ALA A 133 -13.01 13.47 -24.30
N PRO A 134 -12.08 14.44 -24.32
CA PRO A 134 -10.92 14.35 -25.18
C PRO A 134 -9.95 13.32 -24.58
N LEU A 135 -9.63 12.28 -25.33
CA LEU A 135 -8.59 11.34 -24.90
C LEU A 135 -7.19 11.97 -25.01
N PRO A 136 -6.23 11.51 -24.20
CA PRO A 136 -4.82 11.82 -24.42
C PRO A 136 -4.38 11.36 -25.81
N LYS A 137 -3.34 11.99 -26.37
CA LYS A 137 -2.68 11.42 -27.55
C LYS A 137 -1.88 10.19 -27.13
N ASP A 138 -1.69 9.27 -28.07
CA ASP A 138 -0.96 8.02 -27.86
C ASP A 138 0.42 8.21 -27.20
N ASP A 139 1.12 9.29 -27.51
CA ASP A 139 2.45 9.61 -27.01
C ASP A 139 2.46 10.38 -25.67
N TYR A 140 1.31 10.77 -25.13
CA TYR A 140 1.25 11.50 -23.86
C TYR A 140 1.69 10.61 -22.72
N LYS A 141 2.56 11.14 -21.87
CA LYS A 141 3.19 10.40 -20.76
C LYS A 141 2.37 10.52 -19.49
N CYS A 142 2.25 9.41 -18.75
CA CYS A 142 1.63 9.38 -17.43
C CYS A 142 2.54 10.12 -16.43
N THR A 143 2.03 11.18 -15.81
CA THR A 143 2.73 11.99 -14.80
C THR A 143 2.08 11.89 -13.42
N GLY A 144 1.12 10.99 -13.25
CA GLY A 144 0.53 10.71 -11.96
C GLY A 144 -0.51 9.61 -12.03
N ILE A 145 -0.68 8.94 -10.90
CA ILE A 145 -1.70 7.92 -10.68
C ILE A 145 -2.31 8.24 -9.31
N ASP A 146 -3.63 8.38 -9.27
CA ASP A 146 -4.39 8.93 -8.16
C ASP A 146 -5.37 7.91 -7.60
N ALA A 147 -5.64 7.99 -6.30
CA ALA A 147 -6.51 7.06 -5.57
C ALA A 147 -6.12 5.58 -5.76
N ILE A 148 -4.84 5.28 -5.59
CA ILE A 148 -4.30 3.93 -5.50
C ILE A 148 -4.49 3.43 -4.05
N PRO A 149 -5.05 2.25 -3.78
CA PRO A 149 -5.02 1.65 -2.45
C PRO A 149 -3.59 1.34 -2.01
N ALA A 150 -3.22 1.58 -0.75
CA ALA A 150 -1.89 1.26 -0.25
C ALA A 150 -1.51 -0.23 -0.48
N SER A 151 -2.48 -1.15 -0.39
CA SER A 151 -2.30 -2.57 -0.69
C SER A 151 -1.87 -2.87 -2.13
N ASP A 152 -2.17 -1.97 -3.07
CA ASP A 152 -1.76 -2.12 -4.47
C ASP A 152 -0.38 -1.51 -4.71
N PHE A 153 0.09 -0.61 -3.83
CA PHE A 153 1.41 0.02 -3.92
C PHE A 153 2.50 -0.77 -3.20
N PHE A 154 2.15 -1.42 -2.09
CA PHE A 154 3.06 -2.27 -1.32
C PHE A 154 2.74 -3.74 -1.57
N ASP A 155 3.75 -4.50 -2.03
CA ASP A 155 3.68 -5.94 -2.18
C ASP A 155 3.85 -6.59 -0.81
N GLY A 156 2.77 -7.17 -0.29
CA GLY A 156 2.72 -7.91 0.97
C GLY A 156 1.47 -7.61 1.78
N ASP A 157 1.12 -8.51 2.70
CA ASP A 157 0.00 -8.31 3.62
C ASP A 157 0.46 -7.50 4.85
N PHE A 158 -0.31 -6.49 5.23
CA PHE A 158 -0.07 -5.70 6.44
C PHE A 158 -1.40 -5.23 7.06
N GLU A 159 -1.44 -5.11 8.39
CA GLU A 159 -2.61 -4.52 9.07
C GLU A 159 -2.58 -2.99 8.97
N TYR A 160 -1.42 -2.40 9.24
CA TYR A 160 -1.10 -1.00 8.99
C TYR A 160 0.43 -0.83 8.94
N LEU A 161 0.89 0.28 8.37
CA LEU A 161 2.29 0.69 8.35
C LEU A 161 2.46 2.02 9.08
N THR A 162 3.54 2.15 9.83
CA THR A 162 4.02 3.40 10.44
C THR A 162 5.07 4.08 9.55
N THR A 163 5.43 5.32 9.86
CA THR A 163 6.55 5.97 9.14
C THR A 163 7.88 5.26 9.34
N ASP A 164 8.12 4.65 10.50
CA ASP A 164 9.33 3.82 10.73
C ASP A 164 9.35 2.59 9.79
N ASP A 165 8.21 1.92 9.61
CA ASP A 165 8.10 0.79 8.68
C ASP A 165 8.40 1.22 7.24
N LEU A 166 7.93 2.41 6.85
CA LEU A 166 8.15 2.98 5.52
C LEU A 166 9.61 3.38 5.30
N GLU A 167 10.28 3.96 6.30
CA GLU A 167 11.71 4.32 6.20
C GLU A 167 12.65 3.12 6.14
N ASN A 168 12.19 1.94 6.57
CA ASN A 168 12.93 0.68 6.44
C ASN A 168 12.91 0.11 5.00
N ILE A 169 12.09 0.66 4.10
CA ILE A 169 12.02 0.24 2.69
C ILE A 169 13.13 0.94 1.90
N ASP A 170 13.91 0.16 1.15
CA ASP A 170 15.05 0.69 0.39
C ASP A 170 14.62 1.76 -0.63
N GLY A 171 15.33 2.89 -0.62
CA GLY A 171 15.09 4.04 -1.48
C GLY A 171 13.89 4.91 -1.12
N ILE A 172 13.15 4.62 -0.04
CA ILE A 172 12.08 5.49 0.48
C ILE A 172 12.66 6.54 1.44
N THR A 173 12.13 7.75 1.38
CA THR A 173 12.39 8.79 2.37
C THR A 173 11.08 9.47 2.75
N VAL A 174 10.74 9.48 4.04
CA VAL A 174 9.61 10.27 4.55
C VAL A 174 10.01 11.74 4.58
N THR A 175 9.21 12.59 3.94
CA THR A 175 9.51 14.03 3.80
C THR A 175 8.53 14.93 4.55
N TYR A 176 7.37 14.40 4.93
CA TYR A 176 6.33 15.12 5.66
C TYR A 176 5.44 14.11 6.39
N ASN A 177 5.14 14.37 7.66
CA ASN A 177 4.18 13.61 8.47
C ASN A 177 3.49 14.56 9.46
N GLU A 178 2.52 15.33 8.97
CA GLU A 178 1.80 16.29 9.81
C GLU A 178 0.32 16.36 9.43
N VAL A 179 -0.44 17.19 10.17
CA VAL A 179 -1.87 17.41 9.95
C VAL A 179 -2.11 17.93 8.52
N ALA A 180 -3.13 17.39 7.85
CA ALA A 180 -3.62 17.93 6.60
C ALA A 180 -4.05 19.38 6.85
N GLY A 181 -3.44 20.35 6.14
CA GLY A 181 -3.76 21.77 6.33
C GLY A 181 -5.26 22.06 6.20
N GLU A 182 -5.72 23.17 6.78
CA GLU A 182 -7.12 23.61 7.01
C GLU A 182 -8.07 23.66 5.79
N LEU A 183 -7.67 23.15 4.62
CA LEU A 183 -8.46 23.08 3.39
C LEU A 183 -9.16 21.73 3.17
N SER A 184 -8.84 20.68 3.93
CA SER A 184 -9.63 19.43 3.90
C SER A 184 -10.83 19.54 4.83
N THR A 185 -12.02 19.17 4.34
CA THR A 185 -13.26 19.10 5.15
C THR A 185 -13.24 17.94 6.17
N VAL A 186 -12.09 17.29 6.33
CA VAL A 186 -11.86 16.10 7.15
C VAL A 186 -10.55 16.33 7.89
N ASP A 187 -10.60 16.24 9.22
CA ASP A 187 -9.40 16.18 10.05
C ASP A 187 -8.61 14.92 9.67
N GLY A 188 -7.34 15.09 9.33
CA GLY A 188 -6.49 13.97 8.92
C GLY A 188 -5.02 14.34 8.95
N PHE A 189 -4.19 13.36 8.60
CA PHE A 189 -2.74 13.43 8.55
C PHE A 189 -2.30 13.11 7.13
N VAL A 190 -1.25 13.80 6.71
CA VAL A 190 -0.62 13.58 5.42
C VAL A 190 0.75 12.97 5.65
N ILE A 191 1.05 11.91 4.91
CA ILE A 191 2.38 11.32 4.82
C ILE A 191 2.87 11.52 3.38
N ASN A 192 3.98 12.23 3.20
CA ASN A 192 4.63 12.35 1.89
C ASN A 192 5.93 11.56 1.88
N LEU A 193 6.09 10.72 0.87
CA LEU A 193 7.32 9.99 0.61
C LEU A 193 7.97 10.46 -0.70
N LYS A 194 9.29 10.35 -0.75
CA LYS A 194 10.06 10.27 -1.98
C LYS A 194 10.51 8.82 -2.19
N TYR A 195 10.69 8.45 -3.45
CA TYR A 195 11.26 7.17 -3.82
C TYR A 195 12.33 7.35 -4.90
N ASP A 196 13.54 6.85 -4.66
CA ASP A 196 14.68 6.96 -5.57
C ASP A 196 14.46 6.25 -6.92
N GLY A 197 13.48 5.34 -6.99
CA GLY A 197 13.06 4.70 -8.23
C GLY A 197 12.43 5.69 -9.23
N PHE A 198 11.79 6.76 -8.74
CA PHE A 198 11.21 7.81 -9.58
C PHE A 198 12.25 8.85 -10.04
N SER A 199 13.46 8.42 -10.39
CA SER A 199 14.53 9.29 -10.90
C SER A 199 14.66 9.25 -12.42
N GLN A 200 15.19 10.34 -13.00
CA GLN A 200 15.39 10.44 -14.45
C GLN A 200 16.28 9.31 -15.00
N GLU A 201 17.29 8.90 -14.22
CA GLU A 201 18.21 7.85 -14.62
C GLU A 201 17.53 6.48 -14.76
N LYS A 202 16.54 6.21 -13.90
CA LYS A 202 15.84 4.91 -13.87
C LYS A 202 14.65 4.85 -14.82
N LEU A 203 13.90 5.95 -14.96
CA LEU A 203 12.66 5.96 -15.73
C LEU A 203 12.72 6.81 -17.00
N GLY A 204 13.81 7.55 -17.24
CA GLY A 204 14.00 8.39 -18.43
C GLY A 204 13.09 9.62 -18.52
N PHE A 205 12.16 9.79 -17.58
CA PHE A 205 11.04 10.73 -17.67
C PHE A 205 10.91 11.68 -16.47
N THR A 206 11.54 11.37 -15.34
CA THR A 206 11.11 11.89 -14.05
C THR A 206 12.17 12.76 -13.39
N ASP A 207 11.77 13.45 -12.34
CA ASP A 207 12.61 14.34 -11.53
C ASP A 207 12.46 13.91 -10.06
N ASP A 208 13.45 14.22 -9.22
CA ASP A 208 13.49 13.87 -7.78
C ASP A 208 12.41 14.56 -6.93
N ARG A 209 11.52 15.34 -7.58
CA ARG A 209 10.34 15.99 -7.02
C ARG A 209 9.03 15.24 -7.28
N VAL A 210 9.05 14.01 -7.80
CA VAL A 210 7.85 13.13 -7.72
C VAL A 210 7.53 12.89 -6.25
N ILE A 211 6.28 13.14 -5.86
CA ILE A 211 5.80 12.92 -4.49
C ILE A 211 4.82 11.77 -4.49
N ILE A 212 5.01 10.87 -3.53
CA ILE A 212 4.06 9.84 -3.11
C ILE A 212 3.30 10.40 -1.92
N HIS A 213 2.00 10.60 -2.05
CA HIS A 213 1.17 11.28 -1.07
C HIS A 213 0.09 10.34 -0.52
N PHE A 214 0.01 10.22 0.80
CA PHE A 214 -1.03 9.50 1.51
C PHE A 214 -1.85 10.45 2.38
N PHE A 215 -3.16 10.22 2.44
CA PHE A 215 -4.04 10.87 3.42
C PHE A 215 -4.62 9.80 4.34
N THR A 216 -4.40 9.93 5.64
CA THR A 216 -4.91 9.02 6.67
C THR A 216 -5.67 9.78 7.75
N THR A 217 -6.67 9.17 8.35
CA THR A 217 -7.42 9.75 9.47
C THR A 217 -6.78 9.45 10.83
N VAL A 218 -5.82 8.53 10.88
CA VAL A 218 -5.11 8.13 12.09
C VAL A 218 -3.63 8.48 11.93
N LYS A 219 -3.11 9.26 12.88
CA LYS A 219 -1.71 9.70 12.83
C LYS A 219 -0.79 8.50 12.71
N ASP A 220 0.16 8.60 11.77
CA ASP A 220 1.24 7.63 11.60
C ASP A 220 0.75 6.19 11.38
N ARG A 221 -0.44 6.04 10.77
CA ARG A 221 -0.96 4.73 10.38
C ARG A 221 -1.47 4.77 8.96
N LEU A 222 -0.91 3.89 8.15
CA LEU A 222 -1.32 3.64 6.79
C LEU A 222 -1.99 2.27 6.71
N TYR A 223 -3.29 2.24 6.49
CA TYR A 223 -4.06 1.00 6.31
C TYR A 223 -4.05 0.55 4.84
N PRO A 224 -4.28 -0.74 4.55
CA PRO A 224 -4.31 -1.27 3.18
C PRO A 224 -5.22 -0.50 2.21
N ASP A 225 -6.36 -0.02 2.69
CA ASP A 225 -7.34 0.76 1.91
C ASP A 225 -7.07 2.26 1.88
N THR A 226 -5.98 2.73 2.50
CA THR A 226 -5.61 4.14 2.47
C THR A 226 -5.24 4.53 1.05
N MET A 227 -5.95 5.53 0.52
CA MET A 227 -5.74 6.01 -0.82
C MET A 227 -4.49 6.87 -0.91
N MET A 228 -3.71 6.62 -1.96
CA MET A 228 -2.42 7.23 -2.20
C MET A 228 -2.28 7.69 -3.64
N ASN A 229 -1.43 8.69 -3.83
CA ASN A 229 -1.25 9.35 -5.11
C ASN A 229 0.24 9.44 -5.42
N ILE A 230 0.62 9.04 -6.63
CA ILE A 230 1.93 9.35 -7.21
C ILE A 230 1.72 10.55 -8.11
N TYR A 231 2.43 11.65 -7.89
CA TYR A 231 2.17 12.87 -8.64
C TYR A 231 3.42 13.70 -8.91
N LEU A 232 3.54 14.13 -10.17
CA LEU A 232 4.41 15.22 -10.58
C LEU A 232 3.55 16.41 -11.00
N HIS A 233 3.79 17.54 -10.33
CA HIS A 233 3.02 18.74 -10.59
C HIS A 233 3.13 19.20 -12.06
N PRO A 234 2.04 19.61 -12.71
CA PRO A 234 1.97 20.10 -14.09
C PRO A 234 3.07 21.09 -14.47
N SER A 235 3.35 22.09 -13.61
CA SER A 235 4.38 23.10 -13.87
C SER A 235 5.82 22.53 -13.89
N ILE A 236 6.01 21.35 -13.30
CA ILE A 236 7.27 20.60 -13.38
C ILE A 236 7.24 19.75 -14.66
N ALA A 237 6.16 19.01 -14.89
CA ALA A 237 5.97 18.19 -16.09
C ALA A 237 6.18 18.99 -17.39
N GLU A 238 5.68 20.22 -17.46
CA GLU A 238 5.84 21.13 -18.61
C GLU A 238 7.29 21.40 -18.99
N LYS A 239 8.17 21.55 -17.99
CA LYS A 239 9.61 21.77 -18.22
C LYS A 239 10.29 20.57 -18.86
N TYR A 240 9.82 19.36 -18.54
CA TYR A 240 10.40 18.10 -19.03
C TYR A 240 9.82 17.68 -20.36
N LEU A 241 8.51 17.82 -20.53
CA LEU A 241 7.79 17.36 -21.71
C LEU A 241 7.91 18.29 -22.92
N ASN A 242 8.47 19.50 -22.77
CA ASN A 242 8.70 20.45 -23.86
C ASN A 242 7.46 20.61 -24.78
N LEU A 243 6.26 20.69 -24.21
CA LEU A 243 4.99 20.71 -24.97
C LEU A 243 4.77 21.97 -25.83
N ASP A 244 5.74 22.89 -25.85
CA ASP A 244 5.75 24.15 -26.58
C ASP A 244 6.76 24.18 -27.76
N LYS A 245 7.37 23.05 -28.12
CA LYS A 245 8.14 22.90 -29.37
C LYS A 245 7.35 22.22 -30.46
#